data_AF-A0A2I0X272-F1
#
_entry.id   AF-A0A2I0X272-F1
#
_cell.length_a   1.000
_cell.length_b   1.000
_cell.length_c   1.000
_cell.angle_alpha   90.00
_cell.angle_beta   90.00
_cell.angle_gamma   90.00
#
_symmetry.space_group_name_H-M   'P 1'
#
loop_
_entity.id
_entity.type
_entity.pdbx_description
1 polymer ?
#
loop_
_entity_poly.entity_id
_entity_poly.type
_entity_poly.pdbx_seq_one_letter_code
_entity_poly.pdbx_strand_id
1 'polypeptide(L)'
;MECCLASLLRAPSLSIVLPGKSSRRSSSLHLRQLVGFHPSRCQKMFVPGFGEASPEAKAAANLHHFFTFVAIKIVLSQLQSYNREAYEELMEFVSRNSLNDGDQFCRRLMRESPRHKGTISWKISTIQVRSAYSKRDFEWDNLQMLAHKMVDESNTRLMRDYVKETSHIEDN
;
A
#
# COMPACT_ATOMS: atom_id res chain seq x y z
N MET A 1 -33.82 -2.91 -19.10
CA MET A 1 -33.02 -3.52 -20.18
C MET A 1 -31.74 -4.04 -19.57
N GLU A 2 -31.78 -5.35 -19.30
CA GLU A 2 -30.73 -6.35 -19.52
C GLU A 2 -29.30 -6.12 -19.01
N CYS A 3 -28.96 -7.01 -18.08
CA CYS A 3 -27.68 -7.45 -17.57
C CYS A 3 -26.61 -7.75 -18.63
N CYS A 4 -25.33 -7.64 -18.25
CA CYS A 4 -24.27 -8.51 -18.77
C CYS A 4 -23.14 -8.67 -17.74
N LEU A 5 -23.33 -9.64 -16.84
CA LEU A 5 -22.29 -10.32 -16.08
C LEU A 5 -22.27 -11.76 -16.61
N ALA A 6 -21.32 -12.12 -17.47
CA ALA A 6 -20.85 -13.50 -17.67
C ALA A 6 -19.80 -13.53 -18.80
N SER A 7 -18.55 -13.86 -18.45
CA SER A 7 -17.66 -14.67 -19.28
C SER A 7 -16.45 -15.08 -18.44
N LEU A 8 -16.66 -16.16 -17.69
CA LEU A 8 -15.67 -17.00 -17.05
C LEU A 8 -14.90 -17.80 -18.11
N LEU A 9 -13.63 -18.05 -17.81
CA LEU A 9 -12.87 -19.27 -18.15
C LEU A 9 -12.56 -19.53 -19.63
N ARG A 10 -11.29 -19.30 -20.00
CA ARG A 10 -10.65 -20.08 -21.08
C ARG A 10 -9.21 -20.44 -20.68
N ALA A 11 -9.04 -21.69 -20.27
CA ALA A 11 -7.74 -22.34 -20.12
C ALA A 11 -7.15 -22.67 -21.51
N PRO A 12 -5.82 -22.61 -21.71
CA PRO A 12 -5.18 -23.23 -22.85
C PRO A 12 -4.76 -24.67 -22.51
N SER A 13 -5.06 -25.55 -23.46
CA SER A 13 -4.84 -26.98 -23.53
C SER A 13 -3.36 -27.40 -23.50
N LEU A 14 -3.06 -28.43 -22.70
CA LEU A 14 -1.86 -29.26 -22.76
C LEU A 14 -1.83 -30.08 -24.05
N SER A 15 -0.69 -30.11 -24.73
CA SER A 15 -0.39 -31.08 -25.79
C SER A 15 0.87 -31.85 -25.43
N ILE A 16 0.68 -33.12 -25.10
CA ILE A 16 1.70 -34.11 -24.80
C ILE A 16 2.27 -34.63 -26.13
N VAL A 17 3.60 -34.56 -26.30
CA VAL A 17 4.32 -35.30 -27.36
C VAL A 17 5.65 -35.82 -26.79
N LEU A 18 5.78 -37.15 -26.71
CA LEU A 18 7.01 -37.95 -26.62
C LEU A 18 6.71 -39.29 -27.33
N PRO A 19 7.67 -40.15 -27.75
CA PRO A 19 9.13 -40.09 -27.56
C PRO A 19 9.96 -40.41 -28.84
N GLY A 20 11.26 -40.11 -28.81
CA GLY A 20 12.25 -40.63 -29.76
C GLY A 20 13.61 -40.83 -29.08
N LYS A 21 14.02 -42.08 -28.90
CA LYS A 21 15.27 -42.49 -28.23
C LYS A 21 16.49 -42.24 -29.13
N SER A 22 17.57 -41.70 -28.58
CA SER A 22 18.92 -42.20 -28.90
C SER A 22 19.91 -41.90 -27.77
N SER A 23 20.69 -42.94 -27.47
CA SER A 23 21.69 -43.04 -26.41
C SER A 23 23.00 -42.39 -26.82
N ARG A 24 23.64 -41.65 -25.91
CA ARG A 24 25.11 -41.55 -25.80
C ARG A 24 25.49 -41.11 -24.39
N ARG A 25 26.13 -42.02 -23.66
CA ARG A 25 26.87 -41.73 -22.42
C ARG A 25 28.10 -40.89 -22.78
N SER A 26 28.28 -39.76 -22.10
CA SER A 26 29.61 -39.21 -21.83
C SER A 26 29.59 -38.49 -20.49
N SER A 27 30.30 -39.08 -19.54
CA SER A 27 30.65 -38.52 -18.24
C SER A 27 31.71 -37.43 -18.40
N SER A 28 31.45 -36.22 -17.91
CA SER A 28 32.51 -35.33 -17.42
C SER A 28 31.98 -34.41 -16.32
N LEU A 29 32.65 -34.50 -15.18
CA LEU A 29 32.54 -33.61 -14.03
C LEU A 29 32.85 -32.15 -14.43
N HIS A 30 32.32 -31.21 -13.62
CA HIS A 30 32.56 -29.76 -13.60
C HIS A 30 31.55 -28.88 -14.36
N LEU A 31 30.47 -28.53 -13.65
CA LEU A 31 29.75 -27.29 -13.92
C LEU A 31 29.28 -26.64 -12.60
N ARG A 32 30.24 -26.14 -11.82
CA ARG A 32 30.03 -25.02 -10.91
C ARG A 32 30.73 -23.84 -11.54
N GLN A 33 29.99 -22.93 -12.19
CA GLN A 33 30.28 -21.49 -12.23
C GLN A 33 29.32 -20.75 -13.21
N LEU A 34 27.99 -20.77 -13.00
CA LEU A 34 27.11 -19.86 -13.74
C LEU A 34 25.98 -19.34 -12.84
N VAL A 35 26.34 -18.48 -11.88
CA VAL A 35 25.47 -17.37 -11.49
C VAL A 35 26.38 -16.19 -11.15
N GLY A 36 26.74 -15.42 -12.17
CA GLY A 36 27.25 -14.07 -11.96
C GLY A 36 26.13 -13.21 -11.39
N PHE A 37 25.89 -13.32 -10.08
CA PHE A 37 25.23 -12.26 -9.34
C PHE A 37 26.14 -11.04 -9.46
N HIS A 38 25.85 -10.16 -10.42
CA HIS A 38 26.27 -8.77 -10.27
C HIS A 38 25.54 -8.26 -9.03
N PRO A 39 26.24 -7.94 -7.92
CA PRO A 39 25.61 -7.24 -6.83
C PRO A 39 25.24 -5.88 -7.39
N SER A 40 23.94 -5.61 -7.53
CA SER A 40 23.44 -4.25 -7.60
C SER A 40 24.16 -3.50 -6.48
N ARG A 41 24.90 -2.45 -6.82
CA ARG A 41 25.70 -1.66 -5.89
C ARG A 41 24.74 -1.00 -4.89
N CYS A 42 24.35 -1.75 -3.85
CA CYS A 42 23.41 -1.32 -2.83
C CYS A 42 24.11 -0.32 -1.92
N GLN A 43 24.14 0.95 -2.33
CA GLN A 43 24.53 2.09 -1.50
C GLN A 43 23.44 2.44 -0.46
N LYS A 44 22.72 1.45 0.07
CA LYS A 44 21.72 1.67 1.14
C LYS A 44 22.37 1.34 2.48
N MET A 45 22.14 2.19 3.48
CA MET A 45 22.52 1.87 4.87
C MET A 45 21.84 0.56 5.28
N PHE A 46 22.65 -0.38 5.77
CA PHE A 46 22.15 -1.55 6.46
C PHE A 46 21.47 -1.12 7.75
N VAL A 47 20.25 -1.60 7.99
CA VAL A 47 19.49 -1.32 9.22
C VAL A 47 19.54 -2.57 10.11
N PRO A 48 20.38 -2.59 11.17
CA PRO A 48 20.42 -3.72 12.09
C PRO A 48 19.08 -3.90 12.80
N GLY A 49 18.62 -5.14 12.97
CA GLY A 49 17.46 -5.48 13.80
C GLY A 49 16.09 -5.51 13.09
N PHE A 50 16.00 -5.20 11.80
CA PHE A 50 14.78 -5.41 11.01
C PHE A 50 14.77 -6.82 10.39
N GLY A 51 14.32 -7.82 11.16
CA GLY A 51 14.27 -9.23 10.76
C GLY A 51 12.95 -9.70 10.09
N GLU A 52 11.91 -8.86 10.08
CA GLU A 52 10.58 -9.22 9.54
C GLU A 52 10.34 -8.59 8.15
N ALA A 53 10.04 -7.29 8.12
CA ALA A 53 9.78 -6.50 6.90
C ALA A 53 10.73 -5.30 6.85
N SER A 54 11.10 -4.80 5.67
CA SER A 54 11.97 -3.62 5.62
C SER A 54 11.28 -2.38 6.22
N PRO A 55 12.03 -1.39 6.74
CA PRO A 55 11.44 -0.13 7.20
C PRO A 55 10.55 0.53 6.14
N GLU A 56 10.94 0.45 4.87
CA GLU A 56 10.15 0.97 3.76
C GLU A 56 8.85 0.20 3.56
N ALA A 57 8.84 -1.13 3.73
CA ALA A 57 7.63 -1.92 3.66
C ALA A 57 6.65 -1.56 4.80
N LYS A 58 7.17 -1.28 6.00
CA LYS A 58 6.35 -0.81 7.13
C LYS A 58 5.77 0.58 6.89
N ALA A 59 6.56 1.50 6.32
CA ALA A 59 6.08 2.82 5.93
C ALA A 59 5.01 2.73 4.82
N ALA A 60 5.22 1.88 3.82
CA ALA A 60 4.26 1.65 2.74
C ALA A 60 2.94 1.07 3.26
N ALA A 61 2.98 0.14 4.22
CA ALA A 61 1.78 -0.39 4.86
C ALA A 61 0.97 0.70 5.59
N ASN A 62 1.65 1.61 6.30
CA ASN A 62 0.99 2.74 6.95
C ASN A 62 0.34 3.69 5.93
N LEU A 63 1.05 4.01 4.85
CA LEU A 63 0.50 4.84 3.76
C LEU A 63 -0.71 4.18 3.09
N HIS A 64 -0.67 2.86 2.91
CA HIS A 64 -1.78 2.10 2.37
C HIS A 64 -3.07 2.24 3.21
N HIS A 65 -2.95 2.14 4.54
CA HIS A 65 -4.08 2.38 5.45
C HIS A 65 -4.53 3.84 5.43
N PHE A 66 -3.58 4.78 5.39
CA PHE A 66 -3.87 6.21 5.27
C PHE A 66 -4.64 6.56 3.99
N PHE A 67 -4.30 5.97 2.84
CA PHE A 67 -5.05 6.20 1.61
C PHE A 67 -6.50 5.69 1.69
N THR A 68 -6.75 4.66 2.47
CA THR A 68 -8.13 4.19 2.71
C THR A 68 -8.92 5.24 3.50
N PHE A 69 -8.32 5.84 4.53
CA PHE A 69 -8.92 6.95 5.27
C PHE A 69 -9.21 8.16 4.35
N VAL A 70 -8.24 8.57 3.54
CA VAL A 70 -8.39 9.70 2.60
C VAL A 70 -9.50 9.41 1.58
N ALA A 71 -9.54 8.21 1.00
CA ALA A 71 -10.58 7.83 0.05
C ALA A 71 -11.98 7.92 0.63
N ILE A 72 -12.18 7.50 1.89
CA ILE A 72 -13.47 7.60 2.58
C ILE A 72 -13.87 9.07 2.77
N LYS A 73 -12.94 9.94 3.13
CA LYS A 73 -13.21 11.38 3.26
C LYS A 73 -13.62 12.01 1.92
N ILE A 74 -12.97 11.63 0.83
CA ILE A 74 -13.32 12.08 -0.52
C ILE A 74 -14.72 11.56 -0.91
N VAL A 75 -15.02 10.29 -0.66
CA VAL A 75 -16.33 9.71 -1.01
C VAL A 75 -17.44 10.32 -0.16
N LEU A 76 -17.21 10.54 1.14
CA LEU A 76 -18.17 11.22 2.02
C LEU A 76 -18.49 12.63 1.53
N SER A 77 -17.49 13.42 1.12
CA SER A 77 -17.72 14.78 0.62
C SER A 77 -18.51 14.77 -0.70
N GLN A 78 -18.24 13.82 -1.59
CA GLN A 78 -19.02 13.64 -2.82
C GLN A 78 -20.48 13.28 -2.51
N LEU A 79 -20.72 12.32 -1.61
CA LEU A 79 -22.06 11.88 -1.23
C LEU A 79 -22.86 12.98 -0.54
N GLN A 80 -22.23 13.85 0.24
CA GLN A 80 -22.92 14.96 0.91
C GLN A 80 -23.69 15.86 -0.07
N SER A 81 -23.19 16.01 -1.30
CA SER A 81 -23.83 16.82 -2.36
C SER A 81 -24.74 16.03 -3.29
N TYR A 82 -24.41 14.76 -3.57
CA TYR A 82 -25.10 13.96 -4.58
C TYR A 82 -26.22 13.09 -3.99
N ASN A 83 -26.03 12.54 -2.78
CA ASN A 83 -26.99 11.67 -2.11
C ASN A 83 -26.81 11.69 -0.58
N ARG A 84 -27.65 12.49 0.09
CA ARG A 84 -27.67 12.70 1.54
C ARG A 84 -27.93 11.41 2.35
N GLU A 85 -28.82 10.54 1.87
CA GLU A 85 -29.16 9.28 2.56
C GLU A 85 -27.96 8.34 2.59
N ALA A 86 -27.26 8.19 1.45
CA ALA A 86 -26.06 7.38 1.36
C ALA A 86 -24.90 7.95 2.19
N TYR A 87 -24.83 9.27 2.37
CA TYR A 87 -23.88 9.91 3.27
C TYR A 87 -24.12 9.50 4.72
N GLU A 88 -25.37 9.54 5.19
CA GLU A 88 -25.73 9.17 6.56
C GLU A 88 -25.46 7.67 6.83
N GLU A 89 -25.79 6.78 5.89
CA GLU A 89 -25.46 5.35 5.97
C GLU A 89 -23.94 5.11 6.07
N LEU A 90 -23.13 5.77 5.22
CA LEU A 90 -21.68 5.62 5.24
C LEU A 90 -21.07 6.19 6.51
N MET A 91 -21.58 7.33 7.00
CA MET A 91 -21.12 7.95 8.24
C MET A 91 -21.40 7.06 9.46
N GLU A 92 -22.58 6.44 9.49
CA GLU A 92 -22.91 5.45 10.52
C GLU A 92 -22.00 4.21 10.42
N PHE A 93 -21.74 3.71 9.22
CA PHE A 93 -20.83 2.59 9.01
C PHE A 93 -19.40 2.90 9.48
N VAL A 94 -18.88 4.08 9.14
CA VAL A 94 -17.55 4.56 9.57
C VAL A 94 -17.49 4.73 11.09
N SER A 95 -18.58 5.17 11.72
CA SER A 95 -18.63 5.30 13.18
C SER A 95 -18.58 3.94 13.89
N ARG A 96 -19.09 2.88 13.26
CA ARG A 96 -19.09 1.51 13.79
C ARG A 96 -17.81 0.71 13.47
N ASN A 97 -17.03 1.14 12.48
CA ASN A 97 -15.87 0.40 11.99
C ASN A 97 -14.59 1.24 12.08
N SER A 98 -13.56 0.69 12.73
CA SER A 98 -12.25 1.33 12.81
C SER A 98 -11.60 1.47 11.43
N LEU A 99 -10.98 2.64 11.20
CA LEU A 99 -10.21 2.95 9.99
C LEU A 99 -8.71 2.62 10.11
N ASN A 100 -8.30 2.04 11.24
CA ASN A 100 -6.89 1.72 11.49
C ASN A 100 -6.38 0.63 10.54
N ASP A 101 -7.19 -0.40 10.28
CA ASP A 101 -6.92 -1.41 9.26
C ASP A 101 -7.80 -1.16 8.03
N GLY A 102 -7.22 -0.50 7.03
CA GLY A 102 -7.90 -0.18 5.78
C GLY A 102 -8.44 -1.40 5.02
N ASP A 103 -7.76 -2.55 5.07
CA ASP A 103 -8.22 -3.74 4.34
C ASP A 103 -9.31 -4.48 5.09
N GLN A 104 -9.23 -4.55 6.43
CA GLN A 104 -10.34 -5.04 7.24
C GLN A 104 -11.58 -4.17 7.06
N PHE A 105 -11.40 -2.84 7.02
CA PHE A 105 -12.49 -1.92 6.74
C PHE A 105 -13.10 -2.20 5.36
N CYS A 106 -12.32 -2.20 4.28
CA CYS A 106 -12.83 -2.46 2.93
C CYS A 106 -13.52 -3.83 2.81
N ARG A 107 -13.02 -4.84 3.52
CA ARG A 107 -13.62 -6.18 3.54
C ARG A 107 -15.00 -6.17 4.22
N ARG A 108 -15.16 -5.44 5.32
CA ARG A 108 -16.46 -5.27 5.99
C ARG A 108 -17.39 -4.42 5.13
N LEU A 109 -16.87 -3.36 4.52
CA LEU A 109 -17.59 -2.47 3.61
C LEU A 109 -18.26 -3.25 2.47
N MET A 110 -17.51 -4.16 1.84
CA MET A 110 -18.01 -4.97 0.74
C MET A 110 -19.03 -6.02 1.14
N ARG A 111 -19.06 -6.42 2.41
CA ARG A 111 -20.01 -7.41 2.96
C ARG A 111 -21.28 -6.78 3.52
N GLU A 112 -21.28 -5.47 3.73
CA GLU A 112 -22.47 -4.74 4.16
C GLU A 112 -23.60 -4.91 3.15
N SER A 113 -24.85 -4.98 3.63
CA SER A 113 -25.97 -5.43 2.80
C SER A 113 -26.14 -4.58 1.52
N PRO A 114 -26.38 -5.20 0.35
CA PRO A 114 -26.53 -4.49 -0.93
C PRO A 114 -27.96 -3.95 -1.11
N ARG A 115 -28.53 -3.36 -0.06
CA ARG A 115 -29.96 -3.01 -0.01
C ARG A 115 -30.35 -1.89 -0.98
N HIS A 116 -29.43 -0.97 -1.31
CA HIS A 116 -29.68 0.12 -2.27
C HIS A 116 -28.60 0.21 -3.36
N LYS A 117 -28.98 0.61 -4.58
CA LYS A 117 -28.03 0.88 -5.69
C LYS A 117 -27.00 1.94 -5.29
N GLY A 118 -27.39 2.92 -4.46
CA GLY A 118 -26.49 3.91 -3.88
C GLY A 118 -25.36 3.28 -3.05
N THR A 119 -25.70 2.25 -2.26
CA THR A 119 -24.77 1.52 -1.38
C THR A 119 -23.70 0.76 -2.15
N ILE A 120 -24.04 0.21 -3.32
CA ILE A 120 -23.07 -0.47 -4.19
C ILE A 120 -22.10 0.54 -4.82
N SER A 121 -22.61 1.71 -5.22
CA SER A 121 -21.81 2.74 -5.89
C SER A 121 -20.67 3.24 -5.00
N TRP A 122 -20.94 3.63 -3.76
CA TRP A 122 -19.91 4.21 -2.90
C TRP A 122 -18.89 3.19 -2.37
N LYS A 123 -19.28 1.90 -2.26
CA LYS A 123 -18.35 0.79 -1.97
C LYS A 123 -17.29 0.67 -3.06
N ILE A 124 -17.73 0.64 -4.32
CA ILE A 124 -16.86 0.57 -5.49
C ILE A 124 -16.02 1.85 -5.61
N SER A 125 -16.63 3.03 -5.42
CA SER A 125 -15.92 4.30 -5.44
C SER A 125 -14.80 4.34 -4.43
N THR A 126 -14.99 3.86 -3.20
CA THR A 126 -13.93 3.88 -2.16
C THR A 126 -12.69 3.09 -2.59
N ILE A 127 -12.86 1.90 -3.19
CA ILE A 127 -11.73 1.10 -3.70
C ILE A 127 -11.06 1.76 -4.91
N GLN A 128 -11.85 2.35 -5.82
CA GLN A 128 -11.29 3.02 -6.99
C GLN A 128 -10.55 4.31 -6.60
N VAL A 129 -11.15 5.12 -5.73
CA VAL A 129 -10.59 6.39 -5.26
C VAL A 129 -9.26 6.16 -4.53
N ARG A 130 -9.13 5.15 -3.65
CA ARG A 130 -7.83 4.88 -3.00
C ARG A 130 -6.72 4.53 -4.00
N SER A 131 -7.07 3.79 -5.06
CA SER A 131 -6.12 3.41 -6.12
C SER A 131 -5.76 4.60 -7.02
N ALA A 132 -6.75 5.42 -7.38
CA ALA A 132 -6.56 6.62 -8.19
C ALA A 132 -5.72 7.66 -7.43
N TYR A 133 -6.08 7.94 -6.18
CA TYR A 133 -5.41 8.90 -5.32
C TYR A 133 -3.93 8.54 -5.14
N SER A 134 -3.63 7.29 -4.77
CA SER A 134 -2.24 6.84 -4.57
C SER A 134 -1.36 6.94 -5.83
N LYS A 135 -1.95 6.78 -7.03
CA LYS A 135 -1.21 6.71 -8.30
C LYS A 135 -1.14 8.01 -9.07
N ARG A 136 -2.10 8.92 -8.87
CA ARG A 136 -2.28 10.10 -9.72
C ARG A 136 -2.24 11.41 -8.93
N ASP A 137 -2.88 11.45 -7.77
CA ASP A 137 -3.11 12.70 -7.05
C ASP A 137 -2.14 12.87 -5.85
N PHE A 138 -1.60 11.77 -5.32
CA PHE A 138 -0.68 11.82 -4.20
C PHE A 138 0.71 12.27 -4.64
N GLU A 139 1.15 13.41 -4.11
CA GLU A 139 2.43 14.03 -4.43
C GLU A 139 3.59 13.34 -3.67
N TRP A 140 4.11 12.25 -4.26
CA TRP A 140 5.22 11.50 -3.68
C TRP A 140 6.49 12.33 -3.47
N ASP A 141 6.81 13.23 -4.40
CA ASP A 141 8.00 14.09 -4.30
C ASP A 141 7.89 15.07 -3.13
N ASN A 142 6.69 15.64 -2.94
CA ASN A 142 6.41 16.55 -1.83
C ASN A 142 6.46 15.80 -0.49
N LEU A 143 5.91 14.56 -0.43
CA LEU A 143 6.05 13.71 0.76
C LEU A 143 7.53 13.50 1.12
N GLN A 144 8.37 13.18 0.14
CA GLN A 144 9.80 12.96 0.38
C GLN A 144 10.49 14.24 0.87
N MET A 145 10.23 15.38 0.22
CA MET A 145 10.77 16.68 0.62
C MET A 145 10.36 17.04 2.06
N LEU A 146 9.08 16.86 2.40
CA LEU A 146 8.57 17.11 3.74
C LEU A 146 9.18 16.16 4.78
N ALA A 147 9.33 14.88 4.46
CA ALA A 147 9.95 13.91 5.36
C ALA A 147 11.39 14.29 5.71
N HIS A 148 12.19 14.74 4.73
CA HIS A 148 13.54 15.25 4.99
C HIS A 148 13.52 16.53 5.83
N LYS A 149 12.71 17.51 5.41
CA LYS A 149 12.59 18.81 6.09
C LYS A 149 12.21 18.65 7.56
N MET A 150 11.25 17.79 7.87
CA MET A 150 10.82 17.55 9.25
C MET A 150 11.93 16.96 10.13
N VAL A 151 12.78 16.09 9.57
CA VAL A 151 13.94 15.53 10.28
C VAL A 151 14.98 16.62 10.53
N ASP A 152 15.33 17.40 9.52
CA ASP A 152 16.33 18.46 9.62
C ASP A 152 15.92 19.57 10.62
N GLU A 153 14.65 19.99 10.54
CA GLU A 153 14.09 20.98 11.47
C GLU A 153 14.01 20.45 12.90
N SER A 154 13.59 19.18 13.07
CA SER A 154 13.55 18.54 14.39
C SER A 154 14.95 18.43 14.99
N ASN A 155 15.95 18.00 14.23
CA ASN A 155 17.33 17.89 14.69
C ASN A 155 17.89 19.27 15.09
N THR A 156 17.66 20.29 14.27
CA THR A 156 18.09 21.67 14.56
C THR A 156 17.45 22.20 15.84
N ARG A 157 16.16 21.94 16.04
CA ARG A 157 15.44 22.34 17.25
C ARG A 157 15.99 21.63 18.49
N LEU A 158 16.12 20.31 18.44
CA LEU A 158 16.63 19.51 19.55
C LEU A 158 18.04 19.94 19.98
N MET A 159 18.94 20.17 19.01
CA MET A 159 20.30 20.65 19.32
C MET A 159 20.30 22.05 19.93
N ARG A 160 19.45 22.95 19.42
CA ARG A 160 19.31 24.30 19.98
C ARG A 160 18.79 24.27 21.40
N ASP A 161 17.79 23.44 21.68
CA ASP A 161 17.17 23.33 23.00
C ASP A 161 18.15 22.72 24.00
N TYR A 162 18.91 21.69 23.60
CA TYR A 162 19.98 21.10 24.41
C TYR A 162 21.07 22.09 24.82
N VAL A 163 21.54 22.93 23.89
CA VAL A 163 22.55 23.97 24.18
C VAL A 163 22.00 25.00 25.18
N LYS A 164 20.73 25.39 25.05
CA LYS A 164 20.10 26.32 26.01
C LYS A 164 20.01 25.70 27.40
N GLU A 165 19.54 24.46 27.51
CA GLU A 165 19.39 23.77 28.79
C GLU A 165 20.73 23.62 29.53
N THR A 166 21.80 23.26 28.81
CA THR A 166 23.13 23.08 29.40
C THR A 166 23.82 24.40 29.77
N SER A 167 23.55 25.48 29.03
CA SER A 167 24.13 26.80 29.35
C SER A 167 23.64 27.43 30.66
N HIS A 168 22.50 26.99 31.20
CA HIS A 168 22.00 27.45 32.51
C HIS A 168 22.55 26.65 33.70
N ILE A 169 23.38 25.63 33.45
CA ILE A 169 23.92 24.73 34.49
C ILE A 169 25.32 25.18 34.94
N GLU A 170 26.02 26.04 34.19
CA GLU A 170 27.41 26.45 34.48
C GLU A 170 27.56 27.62 35.47
N ASP A 171 26.47 28.17 36.02
CA ASP A 171 26.49 29.34 36.93
C ASP A 171 26.42 28.98 38.45
N ASN A 172 26.86 27.78 38.88
CA ASN A 172 26.82 27.37 40.30
C ASN A 172 28.14 26.76 40.80
#